data_AF-A0A3S0LE45-F1
#
_entry.id   AF-A0A3S0LE45-F1
#
_cell.length_a   1.000
_cell.length_b   1.000
_cell.length_c   1.000
_cell.angle_alpha   90.00
_cell.angle_beta   90.00
_cell.angle_gamma   90.00
#
_symmetry.space_group_name_H-M   'P 1'
#
loop_
_entity.id
_entity.type
_entity.pdbx_description
1 polymer ?
#
loop_
_entity_poly.entity_id
_entity_poly.type
_entity_poly.pdbx_seq_one_letter_code
_entity_poly.pdbx_strand_id
1 'polypeptide(L)' 'MEVKIFTKVLRPKVGFLPKSDTATDHGLEAEINLWLASQPNIEIQDITQSQSGGSFQPSTIVISVWYK' A
#
# COMPACT_ATOMS: atom_id res chain seq x y z
N MET A 1 8.54 20.15 -2.80
CA MET A 1 7.44 19.22 -2.46
C MET A 1 7.87 17.87 -2.99
N GLU A 2 8.04 16.93 -2.08
CA GLU A 2 8.55 15.60 -2.37
C GLU A 2 7.43 14.57 -2.28
N VAL A 3 7.64 13.41 -2.90
CA VAL A 3 6.69 12.29 -2.86
C VAL A 3 7.43 11.00 -2.54
N LYS A 4 6.94 10.28 -1.52
CA LYS A 4 7.34 8.91 -1.24
C LYS A 4 6.23 7.98 -1.70
N ILE A 5 6.59 7.06 -2.59
CA ILE A 5 5.66 6.05 -3.12
C ILE A 5 5.95 4.72 -2.42
N PHE A 6 4.90 4.09 -1.90
CA PHE A 6 4.91 2.73 -1.40
C PHE A 6 4.02 1.88 -2.28
N THR A 7 4.48 0.67 -2.64
CA THR A 7 3.70 -0.24 -3.48
C THR A 7 3.69 -1.64 -2.89
N LYS A 8 2.54 -2.31 -2.98
CA LYS A 8 2.43 -3.71 -2.58
C LYS A 8 1.55 -4.50 -3.51
N VAL A 9 2.04 -5.67 -3.93
CA VAL A 9 1.24 -6.65 -4.66
C VAL A 9 0.54 -7.55 -3.65
N LEU A 10 -0.79 -7.45 -3.62
CA LEU A 10 -1.67 -8.39 -2.94
C LEU A 10 -1.76 -9.68 -3.75
N ARG A 11 -1.71 -10.82 -3.05
CA ARG A 11 -1.88 -12.11 -3.72
C ARG A 11 -3.22 -12.17 -4.46
N PRO A 12 -3.25 -12.73 -5.68
CA PRO A 12 -4.50 -12.95 -6.39
C PRO A 12 -5.37 -13.92 -5.60
N LYS A 13 -6.70 -13.77 -5.71
CA LYS A 13 -7.64 -14.79 -5.22
C LYS A 13 -7.42 -16.06 -6.04
N VAL A 14 -6.70 -17.04 -5.49
CA VAL A 14 -6.46 -18.32 -6.17
C VAL A 14 -7.67 -19.24 -5.94
N GLY A 15 -8.57 -19.30 -6.93
CA GLY A 15 -9.69 -20.25 -7.00
C GLY A 15 -11.08 -19.60 -7.10
N PHE A 16 -12.07 -20.38 -7.51
CA PHE A 16 -13.49 -19.96 -7.62
C PHE A 16 -14.25 -19.99 -6.29
N LEU A 17 -13.69 -20.63 -5.26
CA LEU A 17 -14.29 -20.72 -3.94
C LEU A 17 -13.79 -19.56 -3.05
N PRO A 18 -14.67 -18.93 -2.25
CA PRO A 18 -14.23 -17.95 -1.27
C PRO A 18 -13.30 -18.63 -0.28
N LYS A 19 -12.01 -18.29 -0.33
CA LYS A 19 -11.05 -18.63 0.72
C LYS A 19 -11.21 -17.65 1.86
N SER A 20 -11.12 -18.15 3.09
CA SER A 20 -11.11 -17.34 4.31
C SER A 20 -9.79 -16.60 4.54
N ASP A 21 -8.85 -16.66 3.60
CA ASP A 21 -7.62 -15.86 3.65
C ASP A 21 -8.04 -14.39 3.65
N THR A 22 -7.94 -13.76 4.81
CA THR A 22 -8.06 -12.33 4.96
C THR A 22 -6.95 -11.71 4.12
N ALA A 23 -7.33 -11.00 3.05
CA ALA A 23 -6.40 -10.15 2.34
C ALA A 23 -5.80 -9.16 3.35
N THR A 24 -4.50 -9.28 3.61
CA THR A 24 -3.75 -8.33 4.43
C THR A 24 -2.95 -7.43 3.50
N ASP A 25 -2.51 -6.29 4.01
CA ASP A 25 -1.64 -5.34 3.31
C ASP A 25 -0.20 -5.88 3.11
N HIS A 26 0.08 -7.12 3.53
CA HIS A 26 1.39 -7.77 3.51
C HIS A 26 2.51 -6.92 4.14
N GLY A 27 2.20 -6.14 5.19
CA GLY A 27 3.17 -5.33 5.93
C GLY A 27 3.48 -3.95 5.31
N LEU A 28 2.66 -3.49 4.37
CA LEU A 28 2.76 -2.15 3.78
C LEU A 28 2.64 -1.04 4.84
N GLU A 29 1.72 -1.19 5.79
CA GLU A 29 1.53 -0.26 6.91
C GLU A 29 2.79 -0.16 7.78
N ALA A 30 3.40 -1.31 8.10
CA ALA A 30 4.64 -1.34 8.86
C ALA A 30 5.78 -0.61 8.13
N GLU A 31 5.87 -0.80 6.80
CA GLU A 31 6.86 -0.12 5.96
C GLU A 31 6.66 1.40 5.94
N ILE A 32 5.41 1.86 5.79
CA ILE A 32 5.05 3.28 5.83
C ILE A 32 5.41 3.88 7.20
N ASN A 33 5.01 3.21 8.28
CA ASN A 33 5.28 3.69 9.64
C ASN A 33 6.77 3.75 9.97
N LEU A 34 7.56 2.76 9.52
CA LEU A 34 9.01 2.79 9.69
C LEU A 34 9.65 3.95 8.92
N TRP A 35 9.18 4.23 7.71
CA TRP A 35 9.66 5.38 6.95
C TRP A 35 9.27 6.70 7.63
N LEU A 36 8.01 6.87 8.05
CA LEU A 36 7.56 8.07 8.76
C LEU A 36 8.37 8.30 10.04
N ALA A 37 8.63 7.25 10.83
CA ALA A 37 9.47 7.34 12.03
C ALA A 37 10.92 7.76 11.73
N SER A 38 11.42 7.44 10.53
CA SER A 38 12.76 7.88 10.07
C SER A 38 12.80 9.33 9.59
N GLN A 39 11.65 9.98 9.41
CA GLN A 39 11.51 11.34 8.88
C GLN A 39 10.84 12.27 9.91
N PRO A 40 11.48 12.57 11.06
CA PRO A 40 10.83 13.33 12.13
C PRO A 40 10.52 14.79 11.79
N ASN A 41 11.09 15.33 10.71
CA ASN A 41 11.05 16.76 10.38
C ASN A 41 10.28 17.07 9.08
N ILE A 42 9.50 16.12 8.55
CA ILE A 42 8.68 16.35 7.35
C ILE A 42 7.26 16.76 7.73
N GLU A 43 6.65 17.63 6.93
CA GLU A 43 5.24 17.98 7.05
C GLU A 43 4.44 17.26 5.96
N ILE A 44 3.58 16.32 6.35
CA ILE A 44 2.71 15.61 5.41
C ILE A 44 1.64 16.56 4.87
N GLN A 45 1.59 16.70 3.55
CA GLN A 45 0.65 17.56 2.85
C GLN A 45 -0.57 16.77 2.34
N ASP A 46 -0.35 15.56 1.84
CA ASP A 46 -1.41 14.70 1.30
C ASP A 46 -1.00 13.22 1.31
N ILE A 47 -1.98 12.33 1.44
CA ILE A 47 -1.81 10.88 1.31
C ILE A 47 -2.91 10.36 0.39
N THR A 48 -2.50 9.76 -0.73
CA THR A 48 -3.43 9.13 -1.66
C THR A 48 -3.20 7.63 -1.74
N GLN A 49 -4.29 6.87 -1.86
CA GLN A 49 -4.27 5.46 -2.15
C GLN A 49 -4.92 5.22 -3.50
N SER A 50 -4.26 4.42 -4.33
CA SER A 50 -4.90 3.79 -5.49
C SER A 50 -4.66 2.29 -5.44
N GLN A 51 -5.58 1.54 -6.04
CA GLN A 51 -5.44 0.11 -6.21
C GLN A 51 -5.82 -0.26 -7.64
N SER A 52 -4.99 -1.08 -8.29
CA SER A 52 -5.29 -1.68 -9.58
C SER A 52 -5.30 -3.20 -9.44
N GLY A 53 -6.08 -3.90 -10.27
CA GLY A 53 -6.22 -5.35 -10.24
C GLY A 53 -7.65 -5.81 -10.50
N GLY A 54 -7.82 -7.08 -10.84
CA GLY A 54 -9.11 -7.67 -11.20
C GLY A 54 -9.23 -9.11 -10.72
N SER A 55 -10.40 -9.72 -10.92
CA SER A 55 -10.76 -11.05 -10.37
C SER A 55 -9.74 -12.17 -10.62
N PHE A 56 -8.88 -12.05 -11.64
CA PHE A 56 -7.87 -13.04 -12.02
C PHE A 56 -6.43 -12.52 -12.01
N GLN A 57 -6.20 -11.27 -11.58
CA GLN A 57 -4.86 -10.67 -11.55
C GLN A 57 -4.51 -10.20 -10.13
N PRO A 58 -3.24 -10.31 -9.71
CA PRO A 58 -2.80 -9.74 -8.44
C PRO A 58 -3.20 -8.26 -8.35
N SER A 59 -3.72 -7.83 -7.20
CA SER A 59 -4.02 -6.42 -7.00
C SER A 59 -2.78 -5.69 -6.52
N THR A 60 -2.48 -4.53 -7.07
CA THR A 60 -1.37 -3.68 -6.62
C THR A 60 -1.95 -2.47 -5.91
N ILE A 61 -1.59 -2.30 -4.64
CA ILE A 61 -1.85 -1.07 -3.88
C ILE A 61 -0.68 -0.11 -4.09
N VAL A 62 -0.98 1.15 -4.31
CA VAL A 62 -0.02 2.25 -4.38
C VAL A 62 -0.46 3.33 -3.39
N ILE A 63 0.43 3.66 -2.45
CA ILE A 63 0.26 4.79 -1.53
C ILE A 63 1.27 5.86 -1.91
N SER A 64 0.81 7.09 -2.14
CA SER A 64 1.67 8.25 -2.36
C SER A 64 1.55 9.20 -1.18
N VAL A 65 2.68 9.46 -0.52
CA VAL A 65 2.78 10.43 0.58
C VAL A 65 3.51 11.66 0.08
N TRP A 66 2.80 12.78 -0.01
CA TRP A 66 3.34 14.08 -0.40
C TRP A 66 3.75 14.87 0.84
N TYR A 67 4.96 15.40 0.86
CA TYR A 67 5.51 16.09 2.03
C TYR A 67 6.39 17.29 1.66
N LYS A 68 6.64 18.12 2.67
CA LYS A 68 7.59 19.25 2.64
C LYS A 68 8.63 19.08 3.73
#